data_AF-A0A969EMQ8-F1
#
_entry.id   AF-A0A969EMQ8-F1
#
_cell.length_a   1.000
_cell.length_b   1.000
_cell.length_c   1.000
_cell.angle_alpha   90.00
_cell.angle_beta   90.00
_cell.angle_gamma   90.00
#
_symmetry.space_group_name_H-M   'P 1'
#
loop_
_entity.id
_entity.type
_entity.pdbx_description
1 polymer ?
#
loop_
_entity_poly.entity_id
_entity_poly.type
_entity_poly.pdbx_seq_one_letter_code
_entity_poly.pdbx_strand_id
1 'polypeptide(L)'
;MLQQALGPPDNEEVNHLRTVVEVGNSTLNNGWDALAAERLNYAGYQASSVVSEIPNENNTLLYDFTLDQDIVKSRELLALFGLSEASLRNEPKGGEVPYRLVLGNDFSPCFAPFKIER
;
A
#
# COMPACT_ATOMS: atom_id res chain seq x y z
N MET A 1 -26.17 15.13 19.94
CA MET A 1 -25.78 15.55 18.57
C MET A 1 -25.09 14.34 17.94
N LEU A 2 -25.79 13.56 17.11
CA LEU A 2 -25.29 12.35 16.45
C LEU A 2 -25.91 12.29 15.05
N GLN A 3 -25.37 13.04 14.09
CA GLN A 3 -25.90 13.10 12.73
C GLN A 3 -24.80 13.42 11.72
N GLN A 4 -23.70 12.66 11.71
CA GLN A 4 -22.76 12.65 10.59
C GLN A 4 -22.20 11.23 10.43
N ALA A 5 -22.98 10.34 9.82
CA ALA A 5 -22.51 9.00 9.48
C ALA A 5 -23.05 8.47 8.14
N LEU A 6 -23.69 9.32 7.31
CA LEU A 6 -24.37 8.90 6.07
C LEU A 6 -24.20 9.90 4.91
N GLY A 7 -23.16 10.75 4.93
CA GLY A 7 -22.81 11.53 3.74
C GLY A 7 -22.25 10.61 2.65
N PRO A 8 -22.43 10.91 1.36
CA PRO A 8 -21.69 10.21 0.32
C PRO A 8 -20.18 10.36 0.60
N PRO A 9 -19.38 9.30 0.36
CA PRO A 9 -17.93 9.39 0.52
C PRO A 9 -17.41 10.54 -0.33
N ASP A 10 -16.43 11.27 0.20
CA ASP A 10 -15.81 12.34 -0.57
C ASP A 10 -14.97 11.77 -1.73
N ASN A 11 -14.51 12.65 -2.62
CA ASN A 11 -13.78 12.21 -3.81
C ASN A 11 -12.47 11.49 -3.49
N GLU A 12 -11.86 11.78 -2.33
CA GLU A 12 -10.61 11.15 -1.90
C GLU A 12 -10.86 9.72 -1.44
N GLU A 13 -11.87 9.51 -0.59
CA GLU A 13 -12.30 8.18 -0.14
C GLU A 13 -12.72 7.29 -1.33
N VAL A 14 -13.43 7.84 -2.31
CA VAL A 14 -13.76 7.12 -3.55
C VAL A 14 -12.51 6.79 -4.37
N ASN A 15 -11.50 7.66 -4.38
CA ASN A 15 -10.27 7.45 -5.14
C ASN A 15 -9.38 6.38 -4.49
N HIS A 16 -9.31 6.33 -3.15
CA HIS A 16 -8.62 5.26 -2.43
C HIS A 16 -9.30 3.90 -2.66
N LEU A 17 -10.63 3.83 -2.56
CA LEU A 17 -11.41 2.60 -2.79
C LEU A 17 -11.24 2.02 -4.21
N ARG A 18 -10.83 2.84 -5.18
CA ARG A 18 -10.56 2.42 -6.56
C ARG A 18 -9.10 2.07 -6.83
N THR A 19 -8.20 2.37 -5.90
CA THR A 19 -6.77 2.13 -6.06
C THR A 19 -6.45 0.72 -5.56
N VAL A 20 -6.08 -0.15 -6.50
CA VAL A 20 -5.66 -1.53 -6.20
C VAL A 20 -4.18 -1.58 -5.86
N VAL A 21 -3.81 -2.22 -4.75
CA VAL A 21 -2.42 -2.41 -4.34
C VAL A 21 -2.16 -3.90 -4.13
N GLU A 22 -1.26 -4.47 -4.92
CA GLU A 22 -0.81 -5.84 -4.68
C GLU A 22 0.30 -5.90 -3.64
N VAL A 23 0.32 -6.97 -2.85
CA VAL A 23 1.33 -7.18 -1.82
C VAL A 23 2.07 -8.49 -2.06
N GLY A 24 3.36 -8.40 -2.38
CA GLY A 24 4.26 -9.55 -2.51
C GLY A 24 5.13 -9.71 -1.27
N ASN A 25 5.25 -10.94 -0.75
CA ASN A 25 6.15 -11.25 0.37
C ASN A 25 7.47 -11.82 -0.13
N SER A 26 8.55 -11.04 -0.04
CA SER A 26 9.91 -11.50 -0.38
C SER A 26 10.68 -12.00 0.84
N THR A 27 10.05 -12.06 2.02
CA THR A 27 10.68 -12.51 3.26
C THR A 27 10.46 -14.00 3.50
N LEU A 28 11.13 -14.55 4.52
CA LEU A 28 10.86 -15.92 5.00
C LEU A 28 9.67 -16.00 5.98
N ASN A 29 9.04 -14.87 6.28
CA ASN A 29 7.98 -14.78 7.27
C ASN A 29 6.61 -14.91 6.61
N ASN A 30 6.01 -16.10 6.70
CA ASN A 30 4.69 -16.35 6.14
C ASN A 30 3.61 -15.42 6.73
N GLY A 31 2.70 -14.94 5.88
CA GLY A 31 1.54 -14.13 6.27
C GLY A 31 1.82 -12.64 6.47
N TRP A 32 3.04 -12.16 6.29
CA TRP A 32 3.35 -10.74 6.33
C TRP A 32 2.67 -9.93 5.22
N ASP A 33 2.51 -10.55 4.06
CA ASP A 33 1.67 -10.06 2.96
C ASP A 33 0.22 -9.84 3.38
N ALA A 34 -0.37 -10.78 4.12
CA ALA A 34 -1.74 -10.65 4.60
C ALA A 34 -1.88 -9.48 5.59
N LEU A 35 -0.91 -9.31 6.51
CA LEU A 35 -0.90 -8.19 7.46
C LEU A 35 -0.72 -6.83 6.78
N ALA A 36 0.15 -6.75 5.78
CA ALA A 36 0.33 -5.54 4.99
C ALA A 36 -0.90 -5.22 4.13
N ALA A 37 -1.54 -6.24 3.55
CA ALA A 37 -2.80 -6.08 2.83
C ALA A 37 -3.92 -5.60 3.76
N GLU A 38 -4.03 -6.15 4.98
CA GLU A 38 -5.00 -5.69 5.98
C GLU A 38 -4.76 -4.22 6.37
N ARG A 39 -3.50 -3.80 6.53
CA ARG A 39 -3.15 -2.39 6.77
C ARG A 39 -3.63 -1.47 5.66
N LEU A 40 -3.42 -1.86 4.40
CA LEU A 40 -3.88 -1.11 3.22
C LEU A 40 -5.41 -1.05 3.15
N ASN A 41 -6.07 -2.19 3.39
CA ASN A 41 -7.53 -2.26 3.44
C ASN A 41 -8.11 -1.36 4.55
N TYR A 42 -7.47 -1.30 5.72
CA TYR A 42 -7.87 -0.39 6.80
C TYR A 42 -7.70 1.09 6.43
N ALA A 43 -6.71 1.40 5.59
CA ALA A 43 -6.47 2.74 5.04
C ALA A 43 -7.38 3.09 3.84
N GLY A 44 -8.27 2.19 3.42
CA GLY A 44 -9.25 2.44 2.35
C GLY A 44 -8.80 2.03 0.95
N TYR A 45 -7.63 1.41 0.80
CA TYR A 45 -7.17 0.87 -0.47
C TYR A 45 -7.70 -0.55 -0.69
N GLN A 46 -7.86 -0.95 -1.94
CA GLN A 46 -8.18 -2.34 -2.26
C GLN A 46 -6.88 -3.15 -2.35
N ALA A 47 -6.59 -4.01 -1.37
CA ALA A 47 -5.34 -4.76 -1.33
C ALA A 47 -5.51 -6.28 -1.47
N SER A 48 -4.61 -6.90 -2.23
CA SER A 48 -4.56 -8.36 -2.41
C SER A 48 -3.13 -8.89 -2.35
N SER A 49 -2.95 -10.04 -1.71
CA SER A 49 -1.66 -10.72 -1.65
C SER A 49 -1.36 -11.45 -2.97
N VAL A 50 -0.10 -11.40 -3.40
CA VAL A 50 0.41 -12.10 -4.58
C VAL A 50 1.69 -12.86 -4.24
N VAL A 51 2.01 -13.88 -5.02
CA VAL A 51 3.30 -14.56 -4.90
C VAL A 51 4.40 -13.58 -5.31
N SER A 52 5.40 -13.39 -4.44
CA SER A 52 6.56 -12.58 -4.81
C SER A 52 7.47 -13.37 -5.76
N GLU A 53 7.81 -12.77 -6.89
CA GLU A 53 8.76 -13.34 -7.85
C GLU A 53 10.22 -13.08 -7.44
N ILE A 54 10.43 -12.16 -6.49
CA ILE A 54 11.75 -11.74 -6.02
C ILE A 54 11.97 -12.34 -4.63
N PRO A 55 12.75 -13.41 -4.45
CA PRO A 55 13.02 -13.96 -3.12
C PRO A 55 14.07 -13.14 -2.37
N ASN A 56 13.91 -13.06 -1.05
CA ASN A 56 14.88 -12.51 -0.10
C ASN A 56 15.29 -11.05 -0.34
N GLU A 57 14.32 -10.18 -0.57
CA GLU A 57 14.56 -8.75 -0.70
C GLU A 57 14.91 -8.14 0.67
N ASN A 58 15.96 -7.32 0.71
CA ASN A 58 16.39 -6.70 1.98
C ASN A 58 15.49 -5.54 2.38
N ASN A 59 14.98 -4.79 1.41
CA ASN A 59 14.23 -3.56 1.64
C ASN A 59 12.79 -3.72 1.14
N THR A 60 11.86 -3.09 1.84
CA THR A 60 10.46 -3.02 1.45
C THR A 60 10.34 -1.92 0.41
N LEU A 61 9.79 -2.26 -0.75
CA LEU A 61 9.74 -1.37 -1.91
C LEU A 61 8.29 -1.17 -2.37
N LEU A 62 7.98 0.05 -2.77
CA LEU A 62 6.75 0.37 -3.47
C LEU A 62 7.06 0.59 -4.95
N TYR A 63 6.40 -0.17 -5.81
CA TYR A 63 6.44 0.01 -7.25
C TYR A 63 5.19 0.78 -7.69
N ASP A 64 5.42 1.89 -8.40
CA ASP A 64 4.38 2.68 -9.05
C ASP A 64 4.41 2.36 -10.56
N PHE A 65 3.34 1.70 -11.03
CA PHE A 65 3.17 1.32 -12.42
C PHE A 65 2.26 2.26 -13.21
N THR A 66 1.71 3.31 -12.57
CA THR A 66 0.78 4.22 -13.23
C THR A 66 1.50 5.06 -14.28
N LEU A 67 0.76 5.59 -15.27
CA LEU A 67 1.37 6.44 -16.30
C LEU A 67 1.57 7.89 -15.83
N ASP A 68 0.73 8.35 -14.90
CA ASP A 68 0.75 9.69 -14.33
C ASP A 68 1.78 9.85 -13.20
N GLN A 69 2.20 8.76 -12.56
CA GLN A 69 3.22 8.73 -11.50
C GLN A 69 2.92 9.77 -10.40
N ASP A 70 1.70 9.73 -9.87
CA ASP A 70 1.22 10.67 -8.85
C ASP A 70 2.06 10.54 -7.57
N ILE A 71 2.95 11.52 -7.37
CA ILE A 71 3.85 11.56 -6.23
C ILE A 71 3.12 11.71 -4.90
N VAL A 72 1.94 12.33 -4.87
CA VAL A 72 1.16 12.50 -3.64
C VAL A 72 0.65 11.14 -3.20
N LYS A 73 0.03 10.39 -4.12
CA LYS A 73 -0.49 9.05 -3.84
C LYS A 73 0.62 8.05 -3.47
N SER A 74 1.74 8.10 -4.17
CA SER A 74 2.90 7.27 -3.83
C SER A 74 3.46 7.59 -2.43
N ARG A 75 3.48 8.86 -2.03
CA ARG A 75 3.89 9.27 -0.67
C ARG A 75 2.91 8.81 0.41
N GLU A 76 1.61 8.90 0.16
CA GLU A 76 0.59 8.38 1.07
C GLU A 76 0.79 6.89 1.34
N LEU A 77 0.95 6.09 0.27
CA LEU A 77 1.20 4.66 0.38
C LEU A 77 2.49 4.37 1.17
N LEU A 78 3.59 5.08 0.90
CA LEU A 78 4.83 4.91 1.66
C LEU A 78 4.65 5.25 3.15
N ALA A 79 3.88 6.30 3.47
CA ALA A 79 3.66 6.76 4.84
C ALA A 79 2.93 5.72 5.70
N LEU A 80 1.99 4.94 5.12
CA LEU A 80 1.32 3.83 5.81
C LEU A 80 2.30 2.76 6.32
N PHE A 81 3.48 2.68 5.71
CA PHE A 81 4.52 1.72 6.05
C PHE A 81 5.73 2.36 6.73
N GLY A 82 5.71 3.68 6.96
CA GLY A 82 6.85 4.41 7.51
C GLY A 82 8.07 4.40 6.59
N LEU A 83 7.85 4.23 5.28
CA LEU A 83 8.90 4.15 4.28
C LEU A 83 9.27 5.54 3.77
N SER A 84 10.53 5.71 3.40
CA SER A 84 11.00 6.93 2.73
C SER A 84 10.85 6.82 1.20
N GLU A 85 10.94 7.94 0.50
CA GLU A 85 10.93 7.99 -0.97
C GLU A 85 12.03 7.15 -1.63
N ALA A 86 13.12 6.84 -0.92
CA ALA A 86 14.16 5.94 -1.41
C ALA A 86 13.64 4.50 -1.65
N SER A 87 12.47 4.17 -1.11
CA SER A 87 11.78 2.89 -1.26
C SER A 87 10.85 2.87 -2.48
N LEU A 88 10.65 4.00 -3.14
CA LEU A 88 9.81 4.11 -4.34
C LEU A 88 10.58 3.66 -5.59
N ARG A 89 9.90 2.92 -6.46
CA ARG A 89 10.37 2.52 -7.79
C ARG A 89 9.32 2.92 -8.82
N ASN A 90 9.67 3.91 -9.63
CA ASN A 90 8.82 4.44 -10.69
C ASN A 90 9.03 3.60 -11.96
N GLU A 91 8.02 2.84 -12.35
CA GLU A 91 8.03 1.97 -13.52
C GLU A 91 6.78 2.20 -14.40
N PRO A 92 6.66 3.37 -15.05
CA PRO A 92 5.47 3.73 -15.82
C PRO A 92 5.34 2.83 -17.06
N LYS A 93 4.58 1.74 -16.92
CA LYS A 93 4.33 0.76 -17.99
C LYS A 93 2.85 0.47 -18.22
N GLY A 94 1.95 1.03 -17.41
CA GLY A 94 0.50 0.78 -17.51
C GLY A 94 0.16 -0.69 -17.26
N GLY A 95 0.65 -1.23 -16.13
CA GLY A 95 0.46 -2.64 -15.76
C GLY A 95 -0.97 -3.00 -15.37
N GLU A 96 -1.21 -4.29 -15.11
CA GLU A 96 -2.52 -4.81 -14.68
C GLU A 96 -2.98 -4.22 -13.34
N VAL A 97 -2.04 -3.81 -12.49
CA VAL A 97 -2.29 -3.11 -11.22
C VAL A 97 -1.49 -1.81 -11.15
N PRO A 98 -2.03 -0.76 -10.51
CA PRO A 98 -1.36 0.54 -10.45
C PRO A 98 -0.16 0.54 -9.48
N TYR A 99 -0.25 -0.23 -8.39
CA TYR A 99 0.80 -0.30 -7.37
C TYR A 99 1.09 -1.72 -6.92
N ARG A 100 2.36 -1.99 -6.59
CA ARG A 100 2.78 -3.22 -5.91
C ARG A 100 3.75 -2.92 -4.78
N LEU A 101 3.40 -3.37 -3.58
CA LEU A 101 4.26 -3.36 -2.41
C LEU A 101 4.98 -4.70 -2.30
N VAL A 102 6.31 -4.68 -2.29
CA VAL A 102 7.15 -5.86 -2.09
C VAL A 102 7.78 -5.78 -0.71
N LEU A 103 7.45 -6.74 0.16
CA LEU A 103 7.91 -6.77 1.54
C LEU A 103 9.33 -7.34 1.63
N GLY A 104 10.25 -6.53 2.14
CA GLY A 104 11.61 -6.94 2.45
C GLY A 104 11.80 -7.29 3.92
N ASN A 105 13.01 -7.72 4.27
CA ASN A 105 13.36 -8.10 5.65
C ASN A 105 13.29 -6.94 6.66
N ASP A 106 13.23 -5.70 6.19
CA ASP A 106 13.03 -4.48 6.99
C ASP A 106 11.55 -4.18 7.30
N PHE A 107 10.60 -4.93 6.76
CA PHE A 107 9.18 -4.73 7.02
C PHE A 107 8.85 -4.91 8.51
N SER A 108 8.15 -3.93 9.08
CA SER A 108 7.63 -4.00 10.46
C SER A 108 6.13 -4.35 10.45
N PRO A 109 5.75 -5.59 10.81
CA PRO A 109 4.35 -6.03 10.80
C PRO A 109 3.51 -5.36 11.88
N CYS A 110 4.15 -4.85 12.95
CA CYS A 110 3.47 -4.15 14.03
C CYS A 110 2.72 -2.92 13.49
N PHE A 111 1.40 -2.99 13.57
CA PHE A 111 0.49 -1.96 13.09
C PHE A 111 -0.24 -1.30 14.27
N ALA A 112 -0.17 0.02 14.35
CA ALA A 112 -0.90 0.83 15.34
C ALA A 112 -1.98 1.65 14.62
N PRO A 113 -3.17 1.07 14.34
CA PRO A 113 -4.19 1.71 13.50
C PRO A 113 -4.63 3.09 13.98
N PHE A 114 -4.56 3.33 15.29
CA PHE A 114 -4.92 4.60 15.93
C PHE A 114 -3.94 5.75 15.66
N LYS A 115 -2.79 5.49 15.00
CA LYS A 115 -1.80 6.51 14.63
C LYS A 115 -1.91 7.00 13.19
N ILE A 116 -2.83 6.45 12.39
CA ILE A 116 -3.09 6.98 11.05
C ILE A 116 -3.99 8.21 11.23
N GLU A 117 -3.42 9.40 11.03
CA GLU A 117 -4.19 10.63 10.91
C GLU A 117 -4.95 10.59 9.58
N ARG A 118 -6.28 10.73 9.63
CA ARG A 118 -7.17 10.84 8.46
C ARG A 118 -7.33 12.29 8.05
#